data_AF-A0A7C0WQ18-F1
#
_entry.id   AF-A0A7C0WQ18-F1
#
_cell.length_a   1.000
_cell.length_b   1.000
_cell.length_c   1.000
_cell.angle_alpha   90.00
_cell.angle_beta   90.00
_cell.angle_gamma   90.00
#
_symmetry.space_group_name_H-M   'P 1'
#
loop_
_entity.id
_entity.type
_entity.pdbx_description
1 polymer ?
#
loop_
_entity_poly.entity_id
_entity_poly.type
_entity_poly.pdbx_seq_one_letter_code
_entity_poly.pdbx_strand_id
1 'polypeptide(L)'
;MKRVTLFLSSVILLVMGGYAIPPFSLAHNLFTRSYMIPERDNPSCMRLFWQTDTALHGGWIRWGYHEDHLDNLEDANSEHQNIKNEVHKGQRAQDFIRWDSEICAEPGVPIYYEIYVSEHQDYDDHKAKYTIGPGWFVLPLPPDARHLTFFGYGDNRNGDKFDDVSSWLKGNVENDPINRKTFLLHSGDICYNGGQTFEQYKDNEWSHYFHKYESARTVLSWMPVMAAQGNHDFNWQGHYDTSKYFFTNWPYPQYVDSIGMVPYIDEKGKLVSKSTGSAKDAVSDAYYSFDYGPVHVAVVNSYSEFNDWDHLGRCSIGDGLKKGHTEYKWLKKDLLESDKPWKVILTHVSPLSCDCSITDDVRHDIEFLAQTGGVDLLVSGHDHYYKRTKYNDLWHFVLGGAGAPLDCGDSCKICVYHYARFHVVNDGELKIEVFGHYDDASSSSFYDTLTINKAAPITSTAGFEVSLTSADYRYPRRFSCASPGIHSHHLWDFGDTTSSTEENPLHSYQKPTDPSGIETYTASLRVSTDGTNWLAQTEKEITVYIQGSLEPIVNVGMNKYALFLRPKGEPIDEIADFQGIYWYPGIPQYEHLMPGDRK
;
A
#
# COMPACT_ATOMS: atom_id res chain seq x y z
N MET A 1 -0.67 52.42 -52.94
CA MET A 1 -0.56 52.15 -51.50
C MET A 1 -0.26 50.66 -51.30
N LYS A 2 0.97 50.33 -50.94
CA LYS A 2 1.34 49.02 -50.37
C LYS A 2 2.29 49.34 -49.21
N ARG A 3 1.81 49.18 -47.97
CA ARG A 3 2.63 49.32 -46.77
C ARG A 3 3.37 47.99 -46.57
N VAL A 4 4.69 48.04 -46.66
CA VAL A 4 5.59 47.00 -46.13
C VAL A 4 6.16 47.60 -44.85
N THR A 5 5.78 47.03 -43.72
CA THR A 5 6.30 47.41 -42.40
C THR A 5 7.50 46.51 -42.10
N LEU A 6 8.72 47.06 -42.16
CA LEU A 6 9.91 46.44 -41.58
C LEU A 6 9.89 46.66 -40.06
N PHE A 7 9.94 45.59 -39.28
CA PHE A 7 10.34 45.66 -37.88
C PHE A 7 11.85 45.41 -37.79
N LEU A 8 12.62 46.43 -37.39
CA LEU A 8 13.97 46.25 -36.86
C LEU A 8 13.84 45.81 -35.39
N SER A 9 14.24 44.58 -35.06
CA SER A 9 14.59 44.21 -33.69
C SER A 9 16.09 44.44 -33.51
N SER A 10 16.44 45.47 -32.76
CA SER A 10 17.80 45.69 -32.26
C SER A 10 18.14 44.63 -31.21
N VAL A 11 19.00 43.68 -31.59
CA VAL A 11 19.69 42.79 -30.65
C VAL A 11 20.90 43.56 -30.10
N ILE A 12 20.79 44.03 -28.86
CA ILE A 12 21.97 44.43 -28.07
C ILE A 12 22.53 43.14 -27.50
N LEU A 13 23.62 42.65 -28.10
CA LEU A 13 24.44 41.57 -27.53
C LEU A 13 25.29 42.19 -26.41
N LEU A 14 24.81 42.15 -25.17
CA LEU A 14 25.66 42.39 -24.01
C LEU A 14 26.27 41.04 -23.60
N VAL A 15 27.51 40.81 -24.04
CA VAL A 15 28.34 39.72 -23.56
C VAL A 15 28.87 40.12 -22.18
N MET A 16 28.23 39.62 -21.12
CA MET A 16 28.85 39.47 -19.80
C MET A 16 28.52 38.09 -19.27
N GLY A 17 29.54 37.34 -18.87
CA GLY A 17 29.47 35.96 -18.43
C GLY A 17 28.70 35.77 -17.12
N GLY A 18 27.38 35.71 -17.22
CA GLY A 18 26.49 35.15 -16.22
C GLY A 18 25.53 34.19 -16.92
N TYR A 19 25.44 32.97 -16.42
CA TYR A 19 24.41 32.02 -16.83
C TYR A 19 23.05 32.71 -16.75
N ALA A 20 22.41 32.91 -17.90
CA ALA A 20 21.03 33.35 -17.97
C ALA A 20 20.16 32.21 -17.44
N ILE A 21 19.75 32.30 -16.18
CA ILE A 21 18.75 31.41 -15.58
C ILE A 21 17.44 31.67 -16.35
N PRO A 22 16.82 30.65 -16.96
CA PRO A 22 15.57 30.86 -17.68
C PRO A 22 14.48 31.35 -16.70
N PRO A 23 13.60 32.26 -17.13
CA PRO A 23 12.50 32.72 -16.30
C PRO A 23 11.52 31.55 -16.10
N PHE A 24 11.37 31.11 -14.84
CA PHE A 24 10.26 30.32 -14.30
C PHE A 24 9.55 29.39 -15.29
N SER A 25 10.21 28.30 -15.69
CA SER A 25 9.51 27.16 -16.30
C SER A 25 8.84 26.33 -15.20
N LEU A 26 7.60 26.74 -14.89
CA LEU A 26 6.47 25.96 -14.38
C LEU A 26 6.76 24.77 -13.45
N ALA A 27 6.81 25.06 -12.14
CA ALA A 27 6.54 24.11 -11.06
C ALA A 27 5.04 23.72 -10.94
N HIS A 28 4.25 23.92 -11.99
CA HIS A 28 2.78 23.89 -11.94
C HIS A 28 2.14 22.51 -12.19
N ASN A 29 2.94 21.44 -12.27
CA ASN A 29 2.45 20.08 -12.51
C ASN A 29 2.92 19.06 -11.45
N LEU A 30 3.15 19.49 -10.20
CA LEU A 30 3.49 18.60 -9.08
C LEU A 30 2.24 17.97 -8.46
N PHE A 31 1.38 17.39 -9.29
CA PHE A 31 0.22 16.64 -8.83
C PHE A 31 0.57 15.16 -8.85
N THR A 32 1.13 14.57 -7.79
CA THR A 32 1.46 13.13 -7.79
C THR A 32 0.21 12.29 -7.64
N ARG A 33 0.19 11.10 -8.26
CA ARG A 33 -0.85 10.10 -8.00
C ARG A 33 -0.72 9.51 -6.60
N SER A 34 -1.78 8.86 -6.14
CA SER A 34 -1.85 8.31 -4.78
C SER A 34 -0.96 7.08 -4.61
N TYR A 35 -0.34 6.93 -3.46
CA TYR A 35 0.19 5.67 -2.96
C TYR A 35 -0.38 5.39 -1.57
N MET A 36 -0.24 4.16 -1.05
CA MET A 36 -0.84 3.77 0.21
C MET A 36 0.05 2.83 1.03
N ILE A 37 -0.14 2.85 2.36
CA ILE A 37 0.48 1.91 3.30
C ILE A 37 -0.56 1.42 4.31
N PRO A 38 -0.49 0.16 4.75
CA PRO A 38 -1.34 -0.32 5.83
C PRO A 38 -0.94 0.33 7.17
N GLU A 39 -1.87 0.40 8.12
CA GLU A 39 -1.54 0.74 9.49
C GLU A 39 -1.05 -0.52 10.24
N ARG A 40 0.17 -0.47 10.79
CA ARG A 40 0.91 -1.64 11.30
C ARG A 40 0.09 -2.58 12.19
N ASP A 41 -0.59 -2.00 13.17
CA ASP A 41 -1.33 -2.72 14.20
C ASP A 41 -2.85 -2.58 14.04
N ASN A 42 -3.30 -2.05 12.89
CA ASN A 42 -4.71 -1.82 12.63
C ASN A 42 -5.10 -2.32 11.23
N PRO A 43 -5.53 -3.59 11.11
CA PRO A 43 -5.88 -4.17 9.82
C PRO A 43 -7.16 -3.55 9.22
N SER A 44 -7.86 -2.72 9.98
CA SER A 44 -9.05 -2.01 9.53
C SER A 44 -8.75 -0.74 8.76
N CYS A 45 -7.49 -0.27 8.71
CA CYS A 45 -7.18 1.03 8.13
C CYS A 45 -6.07 0.97 7.06
N MET A 46 -6.28 1.74 6.00
CA MET A 46 -5.29 2.03 4.97
C MET A 46 -5.08 3.54 4.90
N ARG A 47 -3.82 3.97 4.90
CA ARG A 47 -3.48 5.38 4.73
C ARG A 47 -3.09 5.64 3.28
N LEU A 48 -3.73 6.62 2.68
CA LEU A 48 -3.47 7.08 1.33
C LEU A 48 -2.70 8.40 1.38
N PHE A 49 -1.76 8.57 0.46
CA PHE A 49 -0.92 9.75 0.33
C PHE A 49 -0.94 10.27 -1.11
N TRP A 50 -0.98 11.58 -1.29
CA TRP A 50 -0.80 12.22 -2.59
C TRP A 50 -0.16 13.60 -2.43
N GLN A 51 0.18 14.26 -3.53
CA GLN A 51 0.79 15.58 -3.50
C GLN A 51 0.15 16.50 -4.53
N THR A 52 0.06 17.77 -4.18
CA THR A 52 -0.42 18.82 -5.08
C THR A 52 0.47 20.05 -5.04
N ASP A 53 0.20 20.99 -5.95
CA ASP A 53 0.71 22.35 -5.84
C ASP A 53 0.17 23.06 -4.57
N THR A 54 0.78 24.19 -4.21
CA THR A 54 0.45 24.96 -3.01
C THR A 54 -0.74 25.91 -3.13
N ALA A 55 -1.35 26.00 -4.31
CA ALA A 55 -2.52 26.85 -4.52
C ALA A 55 -3.83 26.17 -4.06
N LEU A 56 -3.77 24.91 -3.63
CA LEU A 56 -4.93 24.13 -3.22
C LEU A 56 -4.99 24.00 -1.70
N HIS A 57 -6.19 24.12 -1.15
CA HIS A 57 -6.41 24.05 0.30
C HIS A 57 -7.57 23.14 0.68
N GLY A 58 -8.24 22.53 -0.31
CA GLY A 58 -9.26 21.51 -0.08
C GLY A 58 -8.81 20.14 -0.57
N GLY A 59 -8.91 19.11 0.26
CA GLY A 59 -8.64 17.72 -0.08
C GLY A 59 -9.56 16.77 0.67
N TRP A 60 -10.17 15.83 -0.05
CA TRP A 60 -11.02 14.79 0.54
C TRP A 60 -11.05 13.53 -0.32
N ILE A 61 -11.54 12.44 0.25
CA ILE A 61 -11.74 11.17 -0.43
C ILE A 61 -13.20 10.78 -0.37
N ARG A 62 -13.78 10.41 -1.52
CA ARG A 62 -15.03 9.66 -1.59
C ARG A 62 -14.69 8.18 -1.65
N TRP A 63 -15.36 7.35 -0.84
CA TRP A 63 -15.10 5.91 -0.84
C TRP A 63 -16.35 5.08 -0.58
N GLY A 64 -16.31 3.82 -1.00
CA GLY A 64 -17.39 2.88 -0.77
C GLY A 64 -17.01 1.43 -1.08
N TYR A 65 -17.99 0.54 -1.00
CA TYR A 65 -17.80 -0.90 -1.21
C TYR A 65 -18.09 -1.34 -2.65
N HIS A 66 -18.48 -0.39 -3.51
CA HIS A 66 -18.75 -0.59 -4.93
C HIS A 66 -18.28 0.64 -5.71
N GLU A 67 -17.80 0.45 -6.94
CA GLU A 67 -17.26 1.54 -7.77
C GLU A 67 -18.28 2.64 -8.09
N ASP A 68 -19.55 2.27 -8.27
CA ASP A 68 -20.64 3.20 -8.56
C ASP A 68 -21.21 3.92 -7.32
N HIS A 69 -20.79 3.55 -6.11
CA HIS A 69 -21.38 4.02 -4.84
C HIS A 69 -20.30 4.41 -3.84
N LEU A 70 -19.75 5.63 -4.00
CA LEU A 70 -18.73 6.22 -3.14
C LEU A 70 -19.36 7.16 -2.09
N ASP A 71 -20.33 6.65 -1.35
CA ASP A 71 -21.19 7.46 -0.45
C ASP A 71 -20.44 8.02 0.76
N ASN A 72 -19.33 7.40 1.19
CA ASN A 72 -18.58 7.83 2.37
C ASN A 72 -17.59 8.95 2.03
N LEU A 73 -17.32 9.81 3.01
CA LEU A 73 -16.43 10.96 2.89
C LEU A 73 -15.34 10.89 3.97
N GLU A 74 -14.08 11.02 3.57
CA GLU A 74 -12.96 11.22 4.50
C GLU A 74 -12.24 12.53 4.20
N ASP A 75 -11.92 13.26 5.27
CA ASP A 75 -11.11 14.46 5.20
C ASP A 75 -9.64 14.11 4.94
N ALA A 76 -8.96 14.99 4.20
CA ALA A 76 -7.52 14.91 4.02
C ALA A 76 -6.79 15.89 4.94
N ASN A 77 -5.75 15.40 5.61
CA ASN A 77 -4.77 16.25 6.25
C ASN A 77 -3.83 16.82 5.19
N SER A 78 -3.53 18.12 5.29
CA SER A 78 -2.57 18.79 4.41
C SER A 78 -1.34 19.21 5.20
N GLU A 79 -0.16 18.96 4.65
CA GLU A 79 1.09 19.48 5.17
C GLU A 79 1.83 20.25 4.08
N HIS A 80 2.08 21.53 4.35
CA HIS A 80 2.87 22.36 3.44
C HIS A 80 4.35 22.00 3.55
N GLN A 81 4.89 21.42 2.49
CA GLN A 81 6.28 21.05 2.39
C GLN A 81 7.04 22.20 1.76
N ASN A 82 8.02 22.73 2.49
CA ASN A 82 8.84 23.84 2.03
C ASN A 82 10.22 23.28 1.66
N ILE A 83 10.50 23.16 0.36
CA ILE A 83 11.84 22.79 -0.09
C ILE A 83 12.73 24.04 0.07
N LYS A 84 13.34 24.20 1.25
CA LYS A 84 14.13 25.38 1.66
C LYS A 84 15.54 25.38 1.07
N ASN A 85 15.91 26.49 0.44
CA ASN A 85 17.29 26.72 -0.01
C ASN A 85 18.08 27.51 1.05
N GLU A 86 18.92 26.85 1.85
CA GLU A 86 19.68 27.49 2.95
C GLU A 86 20.92 28.32 2.52
N VAL A 87 21.36 28.29 1.26
CA VAL A 87 22.53 29.03 0.74
C VAL A 87 22.07 30.37 0.17
N HIS A 88 20.81 30.49 -0.25
CA HIS A 88 20.19 31.76 -0.61
C HIS A 88 19.06 32.05 0.37
N LYS A 89 19.42 32.58 1.56
CA LYS A 89 18.46 33.09 2.55
C LYS A 89 17.48 34.06 1.85
N GLY A 90 16.31 33.56 1.45
CA GLY A 90 15.28 34.32 0.73
C GLY A 90 14.79 33.75 -0.61
N GLN A 91 15.37 32.67 -1.16
CA GLN A 91 14.86 32.03 -2.38
C GLN A 91 14.24 30.66 -2.10
N ARG A 92 13.02 30.42 -2.57
CA ARG A 92 12.28 29.15 -2.42
C ARG A 92 12.58 28.24 -3.62
N ALA A 93 12.86 26.96 -3.39
CA ALA A 93 13.21 26.04 -4.47
C ALA A 93 12.01 25.34 -5.08
N GLN A 94 11.01 25.01 -4.26
CA GLN A 94 9.66 24.57 -4.65
C GLN A 94 8.84 24.37 -3.38
N ASP A 95 7.59 24.78 -3.39
CA ASP A 95 6.66 24.48 -2.31
C ASP A 95 5.61 23.51 -2.88
N PHE A 96 5.23 22.47 -2.14
CA PHE A 96 4.15 21.55 -2.49
C PHE A 96 3.34 21.20 -1.24
N ILE A 97 2.14 20.66 -1.43
CA ILE A 97 1.33 20.15 -0.33
C ILE A 97 1.35 18.64 -0.40
N ARG A 98 1.77 18.02 0.71
CA ARG A 98 1.56 16.60 0.93
C ARG A 98 0.22 16.42 1.59
N TRP A 99 -0.54 15.46 1.09
CA TRP A 99 -1.82 15.10 1.66
C TRP A 99 -1.78 13.68 2.17
N ASP A 100 -2.47 13.43 3.26
CA ASP A 100 -2.77 12.09 3.72
C ASP A 100 -4.18 11.99 4.28
N SER A 101 -4.83 10.87 4.03
CA SER A 101 -6.12 10.52 4.60
C SER A 101 -6.14 9.03 4.92
N GLU A 102 -6.98 8.65 5.87
CA GLU A 102 -7.08 7.29 6.35
C GLU A 102 -8.49 6.79 6.07
N ILE A 103 -8.61 5.69 5.34
CA ILE A 103 -9.87 4.99 5.17
C ILE A 103 -9.87 3.81 6.12
N CYS A 104 -10.80 3.82 7.05
CA CYS A 104 -11.00 2.73 8.00
C CYS A 104 -12.33 2.03 7.75
N ALA A 105 -12.28 0.73 7.53
CA ALA A 105 -13.44 -0.13 7.43
C ALA A 105 -13.09 -1.54 7.95
N GLU A 106 -13.98 -2.50 7.75
CA GLU A 106 -13.72 -3.86 8.24
C GLU A 106 -12.53 -4.53 7.53
N PRO A 107 -11.69 -5.30 8.24
CA PRO A 107 -10.52 -5.96 7.66
C PRO A 107 -10.80 -6.79 6.39
N GLY A 108 -10.03 -6.49 5.35
CA GLY A 108 -10.09 -7.04 4.00
C GLY A 108 -11.45 -7.15 3.33
N VAL A 109 -12.29 -6.15 3.55
CA VAL A 109 -13.27 -5.75 2.55
C VAL A 109 -12.57 -4.99 1.41
N PRO A 110 -13.06 -5.11 0.16
CA PRO A 110 -12.64 -4.24 -0.92
C PRO A 110 -13.22 -2.83 -0.71
N ILE A 111 -12.37 -1.83 -0.94
CA ILE A 111 -12.68 -0.41 -0.85
C ILE A 111 -12.42 0.19 -2.22
N TYR A 112 -13.40 0.90 -2.76
CA TYR A 112 -13.27 1.74 -3.95
C TYR A 112 -13.19 3.19 -3.49
N TYR A 113 -12.36 3.99 -4.15
CA TYR A 113 -12.15 5.37 -3.74
C TYR A 113 -11.83 6.29 -4.91
N GLU A 114 -12.10 7.57 -4.69
CA GLU A 114 -11.71 8.67 -5.55
C GLU A 114 -11.31 9.87 -4.70
N ILE A 115 -10.16 10.47 -5.01
CA ILE A 115 -9.60 11.59 -4.27
C ILE A 115 -9.92 12.88 -5.02
N TYR A 116 -10.35 13.89 -4.29
CA TYR A 116 -10.71 15.19 -4.81
C TYR A 116 -9.81 16.26 -4.20
N VAL A 117 -9.33 17.17 -5.05
CA VAL A 117 -8.54 18.32 -4.61
C VAL A 117 -9.07 19.61 -5.21
N SER A 118 -9.26 20.62 -4.37
CA SER A 118 -9.90 21.90 -4.71
C SER A 118 -9.16 23.09 -4.09
N GLU A 119 -9.50 24.30 -4.54
CA GLU A 119 -8.98 25.55 -3.98
C GLU A 119 -9.48 25.78 -2.54
N HIS A 120 -10.64 25.21 -2.19
CA HIS A 120 -11.27 25.32 -0.89
C HIS A 120 -11.79 23.97 -0.39
N GLN A 121 -11.82 23.76 0.93
CA GLN A 121 -12.48 22.61 1.56
C GLN A 121 -14.00 22.85 1.58
N ASP A 122 -14.67 22.54 0.47
CA ASP A 122 -16.12 22.73 0.32
C ASP A 122 -16.90 21.45 0.03
N TYR A 123 -16.21 20.31 -0.13
CA TYR A 123 -16.77 18.98 -0.38
C TYR A 123 -17.69 18.91 -1.61
N ASP A 124 -17.52 19.85 -2.53
CA ASP A 124 -18.26 19.90 -3.78
C ASP A 124 -17.42 19.23 -4.88
N ASP A 125 -17.71 17.95 -5.12
CA ASP A 125 -17.00 17.11 -6.09
C ASP A 125 -17.01 17.73 -7.51
N HIS A 126 -18.03 18.53 -7.85
CA HIS A 126 -18.11 19.22 -9.14
C HIS A 126 -17.22 20.46 -9.25
N LYS A 127 -16.74 20.98 -8.11
CA LYS A 127 -15.79 22.10 -8.06
C LYS A 127 -14.34 21.65 -7.86
N ALA A 128 -14.11 20.35 -7.70
CA ALA A 128 -12.75 19.83 -7.61
C ALA A 128 -11.94 20.21 -8.84
N LYS A 129 -10.74 20.73 -8.59
CA LYS A 129 -9.80 21.12 -9.63
C LYS A 129 -9.11 19.90 -10.21
N TYR A 130 -8.83 18.91 -9.36
CA TYR A 130 -8.22 17.65 -9.73
C TYR A 130 -8.93 16.49 -9.06
N THR A 131 -8.92 15.36 -9.75
CA THR A 131 -9.48 14.09 -9.28
C THR A 131 -8.46 12.98 -9.49
N ILE A 132 -8.22 12.15 -8.47
CA ILE A 132 -7.36 10.95 -8.54
C ILE A 132 -8.24 9.72 -8.37
N GLY A 133 -8.35 8.93 -9.41
CA GLY A 133 -9.14 7.70 -9.39
C GLY A 133 -9.77 7.40 -10.74
N PRO A 134 -10.71 6.43 -10.77
CA PRO A 134 -11.06 5.57 -9.63
C PRO A 134 -9.90 4.66 -9.22
N GLY A 135 -9.75 4.43 -7.92
CA GLY A 135 -8.84 3.45 -7.33
C GLY A 135 -9.62 2.45 -6.48
N TRP A 136 -8.97 1.34 -6.11
CA TRP A 136 -9.54 0.40 -5.15
C TRP A 136 -8.43 -0.30 -4.38
N PHE A 137 -8.71 -0.91 -3.24
CA PHE A 137 -7.76 -1.77 -2.54
C PHE A 137 -8.52 -2.73 -1.64
N VAL A 138 -7.83 -3.74 -1.11
CA VAL A 138 -8.35 -4.57 -0.02
C VAL A 138 -7.68 -4.09 1.26
N LEU A 139 -8.47 -3.89 2.32
CA LEU A 139 -7.89 -3.64 3.64
C LEU A 139 -7.06 -4.85 4.12
N PRO A 140 -6.08 -4.67 5.02
CA PRO A 140 -5.38 -5.81 5.59
C PRO A 140 -6.32 -6.89 6.06
N LEU A 141 -6.04 -8.15 5.70
CA LEU A 141 -6.90 -9.26 6.10
C LEU A 141 -6.86 -9.40 7.63
N PRO A 142 -7.96 -9.85 8.27
CA PRO A 142 -7.97 -10.06 9.70
C PRO A 142 -6.90 -11.09 10.11
N PRO A 143 -6.42 -11.04 11.36
CA PRO A 143 -5.27 -11.84 11.81
C PRO A 143 -5.40 -13.36 11.64
N ASP A 144 -6.62 -13.87 11.50
CA ASP A 144 -6.97 -15.28 11.33
C ASP A 144 -7.09 -15.73 9.87
N ALA A 145 -7.05 -14.81 8.90
CA ALA A 145 -7.11 -15.15 7.48
C ALA A 145 -5.95 -16.08 7.10
N ARG A 146 -6.24 -17.17 6.40
CA ARG A 146 -5.23 -18.19 6.02
C ARG A 146 -4.89 -18.21 4.54
N HIS A 147 -5.61 -17.46 3.72
CA HIS A 147 -5.27 -17.23 2.32
C HIS A 147 -4.89 -15.79 2.02
N LEU A 148 -3.91 -15.62 1.14
CA LEU A 148 -3.43 -14.31 0.72
C LEU A 148 -2.73 -14.44 -0.64
N THR A 149 -2.88 -13.44 -1.50
CA THR A 149 -2.04 -13.29 -2.70
C THR A 149 -1.35 -11.95 -2.68
N PHE A 150 -0.03 -11.98 -2.65
CA PHE A 150 0.82 -10.80 -2.73
C PHE A 150 1.84 -10.95 -3.86
N PHE A 151 2.46 -9.85 -4.26
CA PHE A 151 3.36 -9.79 -5.40
C PHE A 151 4.74 -9.29 -4.96
N GLY A 152 5.76 -9.53 -5.77
CA GLY A 152 7.12 -9.05 -5.50
C GLY A 152 7.93 -8.78 -6.77
N TYR A 153 8.66 -7.68 -6.77
CA TYR A 153 9.62 -7.28 -7.81
C TYR A 153 10.59 -6.22 -7.26
N GLY A 154 11.54 -5.73 -8.06
CA GLY A 154 12.27 -4.50 -7.75
C GLY A 154 13.28 -4.13 -8.84
N ASP A 155 14.01 -3.05 -8.59
CA ASP A 155 15.00 -2.50 -9.53
C ASP A 155 14.34 -1.99 -10.81
N ASN A 156 13.32 -1.17 -10.62
CA ASN A 156 12.54 -0.58 -11.70
C ASN A 156 13.35 0.50 -12.40
N ARG A 157 13.90 1.43 -11.59
CA ARG A 157 14.72 2.60 -11.99
C ARG A 157 14.16 3.41 -13.16
N ASN A 158 12.83 3.39 -13.36
CA ASN A 158 12.16 3.92 -14.55
C ASN A 158 12.75 3.42 -15.89
N GLY A 159 13.35 2.23 -15.88
CA GLY A 159 13.97 1.62 -17.05
C GLY A 159 12.95 1.31 -18.14
N ASP A 160 13.44 1.07 -19.35
CA ASP A 160 12.63 0.95 -20.57
C ASP A 160 11.56 -0.16 -20.50
N LYS A 161 11.78 -1.20 -19.68
CA LYS A 161 10.85 -2.33 -19.50
C LYS A 161 9.97 -2.22 -18.25
N PHE A 162 10.05 -1.11 -17.51
CA PHE A 162 9.28 -0.95 -16.27
C PHE A 162 7.76 -0.99 -16.50
N ASP A 163 7.27 -0.30 -17.53
CA ASP A 163 5.82 -0.32 -17.82
C ASP A 163 5.36 -1.68 -18.36
N ASP A 164 6.22 -2.40 -19.10
CA ASP A 164 5.92 -3.75 -19.58
C ASP A 164 5.74 -4.73 -18.41
N VAL A 165 6.70 -4.77 -17.47
CA VAL A 165 6.59 -5.63 -16.27
C VAL A 165 5.40 -5.21 -15.41
N SER A 166 5.18 -3.91 -15.23
CA SER A 166 4.02 -3.38 -14.52
C SER A 166 2.71 -3.77 -15.21
N SER A 167 2.68 -3.84 -16.54
CA SER A 167 1.51 -4.25 -17.32
C SER A 167 1.19 -5.73 -17.11
N TRP A 168 2.22 -6.58 -17.11
CA TRP A 168 2.06 -8.01 -16.84
C TRP A 168 1.55 -8.28 -15.42
N LEU A 169 2.12 -7.57 -14.45
CA LEU A 169 1.66 -7.60 -13.06
C LEU A 169 0.21 -7.12 -12.96
N LYS A 170 -0.10 -5.96 -13.55
CA LYS A 170 -1.46 -5.40 -13.60
C LYS A 170 -2.46 -6.42 -14.15
N GLY A 171 -2.15 -7.09 -15.26
CA GLY A 171 -3.03 -8.10 -15.84
C GLY A 171 -3.25 -9.31 -14.92
N ASN A 172 -2.24 -9.72 -14.14
CA ASN A 172 -2.42 -10.78 -13.14
C ASN A 172 -3.23 -10.31 -11.94
N VAL A 173 -2.98 -9.08 -11.49
CA VAL A 173 -3.78 -8.43 -10.46
C VAL A 173 -5.23 -8.30 -10.90
N GLU A 174 -5.56 -7.99 -12.14
CA GLU A 174 -6.96 -7.94 -12.60
C GLU A 174 -7.64 -9.31 -12.51
N ASN A 175 -6.93 -10.37 -12.92
CA ASN A 175 -7.48 -11.71 -13.04
C ASN A 175 -7.60 -12.49 -11.72
N ASP A 176 -6.88 -12.10 -10.65
CA ASP A 176 -7.02 -12.76 -9.36
C ASP A 176 -8.42 -12.49 -8.73
N PRO A 177 -8.88 -13.25 -7.74
CA PRO A 177 -10.11 -12.92 -7.00
C PRO A 177 -9.93 -11.66 -6.15
N ILE A 178 -10.91 -10.74 -6.17
CA ILE A 178 -10.81 -9.43 -5.48
C ILE A 178 -10.56 -9.57 -3.96
N ASN A 179 -11.09 -10.61 -3.32
CA ASN A 179 -10.96 -10.85 -1.89
C ASN A 179 -9.61 -11.45 -1.44
N ARG A 180 -8.64 -11.60 -2.35
CA ARG A 180 -7.33 -12.21 -2.05
C ARG A 180 -6.13 -11.33 -2.39
N LYS A 181 -6.30 -10.21 -3.11
CA LYS A 181 -5.21 -9.36 -3.62
C LYS A 181 -4.88 -8.27 -2.62
N THR A 182 -3.62 -8.06 -2.30
CA THR A 182 -3.31 -7.30 -1.09
C THR A 182 -2.19 -6.29 -1.21
N PHE A 183 -0.96 -6.70 -1.51
CA PHE A 183 0.19 -5.78 -1.54
C PHE A 183 1.27 -6.25 -2.52
N LEU A 184 2.16 -5.31 -2.84
CA LEU A 184 3.34 -5.53 -3.65
C LEU A 184 4.60 -5.23 -2.83
N LEU A 185 5.48 -6.22 -2.71
CA LEU A 185 6.84 -6.03 -2.20
C LEU A 185 7.71 -5.42 -3.31
N HIS A 186 8.33 -4.28 -3.00
CA HIS A 186 9.31 -3.65 -3.89
C HIS A 186 10.69 -3.73 -3.23
N SER A 187 11.63 -4.49 -3.78
CA SER A 187 12.94 -4.70 -3.15
C SER A 187 13.89 -3.50 -3.27
N GLY A 188 13.40 -2.27 -3.43
CA GLY A 188 14.21 -1.05 -3.61
C GLY A 188 14.60 -0.74 -5.06
N ASP A 189 15.35 0.35 -5.24
CA ASP A 189 15.73 0.93 -6.53
C ASP A 189 14.51 1.32 -7.36
N ILE A 190 13.64 2.12 -6.72
CA ILE A 190 12.35 2.54 -7.28
C ILE A 190 12.59 3.50 -8.45
N CYS A 191 13.39 4.53 -8.20
CA CYS A 191 13.83 5.51 -9.19
C CYS A 191 15.36 5.51 -9.29
N TYR A 192 15.89 5.94 -10.42
CA TYR A 192 17.33 6.13 -10.54
C TYR A 192 17.80 7.36 -9.73
N ASN A 193 18.86 7.20 -8.95
CA ASN A 193 19.63 8.29 -8.32
C ASN A 193 18.79 9.23 -7.44
N GLY A 194 17.97 8.69 -6.55
CA GLY A 194 17.08 9.45 -5.66
C GLY A 194 16.01 10.24 -6.41
N GLY A 195 15.84 9.94 -7.70
CA GLY A 195 14.96 10.61 -8.63
C GLY A 195 15.56 11.82 -9.35
N GLN A 196 16.89 11.97 -9.31
CA GLN A 196 17.60 13.12 -9.88
C GLN A 196 18.25 12.84 -11.24
N THR A 197 18.06 13.77 -12.18
CA THR A 197 18.81 13.81 -13.45
C THR A 197 19.71 15.05 -13.53
N PHE A 198 20.77 14.99 -14.34
CA PHE A 198 21.74 16.07 -14.53
C PHE A 198 21.13 17.33 -15.21
N GLU A 199 20.00 17.17 -15.90
CA GLU A 199 19.26 18.25 -16.57
C GLU A 199 18.07 18.71 -15.72
N GLN A 200 18.32 19.76 -14.93
CA GLN A 200 17.37 20.42 -14.04
C GLN A 200 15.99 20.65 -14.70
N TYR A 201 14.95 20.11 -14.05
CA TYR A 201 13.52 20.34 -14.27
C TYR A 201 12.82 19.76 -15.52
N LYS A 202 13.55 19.13 -16.46
CA LYS A 202 12.87 18.49 -17.61
C LYS A 202 12.54 17.02 -17.40
N ASP A 203 13.40 16.29 -16.69
CA ASP A 203 13.28 14.84 -16.49
C ASP A 203 13.33 14.49 -14.99
N ASN A 204 12.22 14.68 -14.28
CA ASN A 204 12.08 14.26 -12.88
C ASN A 204 11.65 12.79 -12.85
N GLU A 205 12.54 11.90 -12.41
CA GLU A 205 12.28 10.45 -12.38
C GLU A 205 11.14 10.07 -11.43
N TRP A 206 10.94 10.78 -10.31
CA TRP A 206 9.74 10.57 -9.49
C TRP A 206 8.47 10.95 -10.24
N SER A 207 8.52 12.03 -11.03
CA SER A 207 7.40 12.40 -11.89
C SER A 207 7.14 11.31 -12.94
N HIS A 208 8.19 10.70 -13.52
CA HIS A 208 8.02 9.58 -14.44
C HIS A 208 7.34 8.38 -13.76
N TYR A 209 7.81 8.00 -12.58
CA TYR A 209 7.24 6.90 -11.82
C TYR A 209 5.73 7.08 -11.55
N PHE A 210 5.31 8.29 -11.15
CA PHE A 210 3.90 8.57 -10.84
C PHE A 210 3.02 8.93 -12.06
N HIS A 211 3.60 9.36 -13.19
CA HIS A 211 2.83 9.90 -14.32
C HIS A 211 3.08 9.24 -15.68
N LYS A 212 4.32 8.88 -15.99
CA LYS A 212 4.71 8.44 -17.34
C LYS A 212 4.20 7.04 -17.64
N TYR A 213 4.22 6.15 -16.64
CA TYR A 213 3.97 4.72 -16.82
C TYR A 213 2.55 4.36 -16.40
N GLU A 214 1.69 4.04 -17.38
CA GLU A 214 0.27 3.81 -17.18
C GLU A 214 -0.03 2.56 -16.34
N SER A 215 0.77 1.52 -16.51
CA SER A 215 0.55 0.29 -15.76
C SER A 215 0.98 0.47 -14.31
N ALA A 216 2.15 1.11 -14.10
CA ALA A 216 2.67 1.39 -12.77
C ALA A 216 1.72 2.30 -11.96
N ARG A 217 1.22 3.39 -12.55
CA ARG A 217 0.24 4.28 -11.88
C ARG A 217 -1.03 3.56 -11.46
N THR A 218 -1.42 2.53 -12.23
CA THR A 218 -2.64 1.77 -11.98
C THR A 218 -2.44 0.83 -10.81
N VAL A 219 -1.30 0.13 -10.77
CA VAL A 219 -0.92 -0.73 -9.63
C VAL A 219 -0.83 0.07 -8.32
N LEU A 220 -0.22 1.26 -8.34
CA LEU A 220 -0.14 2.16 -7.17
C LEU A 220 -1.51 2.59 -6.63
N SER A 221 -2.52 2.65 -7.50
CA SER A 221 -3.91 2.95 -7.11
C SER A 221 -4.72 1.74 -6.68
N TRP A 222 -4.17 0.53 -6.78
CA TRP A 222 -4.86 -0.73 -6.51
C TRP A 222 -4.43 -1.41 -5.21
N MET A 223 -3.21 -1.16 -4.76
CA MET A 223 -2.66 -1.81 -3.58
C MET A 223 -1.47 -1.04 -2.99
N PRO A 224 -1.18 -1.24 -1.69
CA PRO A 224 0.06 -0.78 -1.08
C PRO A 224 1.29 -1.39 -1.74
N VAL A 225 2.27 -0.52 -2.01
CA VAL A 225 3.62 -0.91 -2.46
C VAL A 225 4.57 -0.73 -1.28
N MET A 226 5.03 -1.86 -0.75
CA MET A 226 5.85 -1.94 0.45
C MET A 226 7.31 -2.07 0.03
N ALA A 227 8.04 -0.96 0.10
CA ALA A 227 9.38 -0.86 -0.48
C ALA A 227 10.52 -0.97 0.55
N ALA A 228 11.55 -1.74 0.22
CA ALA A 228 12.88 -1.61 0.83
C ALA A 228 13.63 -0.43 0.22
N GLN A 229 14.66 0.07 0.93
CA GLN A 229 15.57 1.08 0.39
C GLN A 229 16.71 0.42 -0.40
N GLY A 230 16.87 0.83 -1.65
CA GLY A 230 17.98 0.44 -2.53
C GLY A 230 19.08 1.50 -2.68
N ASN A 231 20.21 1.14 -3.31
CA ASN A 231 21.32 2.08 -3.48
C ASN A 231 20.98 3.25 -4.42
N HIS A 232 20.06 3.05 -5.36
CA HIS A 232 19.58 4.11 -6.24
C HIS A 232 18.48 4.95 -5.63
N ASP A 233 17.94 4.59 -4.46
CA ASP A 233 17.05 5.46 -3.70
C ASP A 233 17.84 6.55 -2.93
N PHE A 234 19.18 6.46 -2.92
CA PHE A 234 20.09 7.56 -2.59
C PHE A 234 20.45 8.39 -3.83
N ASN A 235 20.94 9.61 -3.60
CA ASN A 235 21.49 10.44 -4.65
C ASN A 235 23.01 10.53 -4.55
N TRP A 236 23.68 10.31 -5.68
CA TRP A 236 25.13 10.27 -5.80
C TRP A 236 25.67 11.41 -6.67
N GLN A 237 26.46 12.32 -6.09
CA GLN A 237 27.10 13.45 -6.81
C GLN A 237 28.62 13.54 -6.60
N GLY A 238 29.32 12.41 -6.63
CA GLY A 238 30.76 12.32 -6.96
C GLY A 238 31.80 12.94 -6.02
N HIS A 239 31.49 13.91 -5.14
CA HIS A 239 32.46 14.49 -4.19
C HIS A 239 31.88 15.04 -2.88
N TYR A 240 30.55 15.07 -2.71
CA TYR A 240 29.90 15.35 -1.43
C TYR A 240 28.66 14.48 -1.33
N ASP A 241 28.76 13.45 -0.49
CA ASP A 241 27.65 12.56 -0.19
C ASP A 241 26.73 13.26 0.81
N THR A 242 25.85 14.13 0.31
CA THR A 242 24.64 14.36 1.06
C THR A 242 23.80 13.11 0.91
N SER A 243 24.07 12.13 1.78
CA SER A 243 22.96 11.44 2.41
C SER A 243 21.89 12.49 2.65
N LYS A 244 20.67 12.11 2.31
CA LYS A 244 19.41 12.72 2.75
C LYS A 244 18.50 13.16 1.60
N TYR A 245 17.33 12.53 1.68
CA TYR A 245 16.03 12.83 1.12
C TYR A 245 15.80 12.52 -0.37
N PHE A 246 14.72 11.75 -0.59
CA PHE A 246 13.95 11.86 -1.82
C PHE A 246 13.69 13.37 -2.05
N PHE A 247 13.90 13.84 -3.27
CA PHE A 247 14.06 15.26 -3.60
C PHE A 247 15.24 15.98 -2.93
N THR A 248 16.48 15.52 -3.08
CA THR A 248 17.61 16.46 -3.00
C THR A 248 18.60 16.30 -4.13
N ASN A 249 18.94 17.45 -4.71
CA ASN A 249 20.28 18.04 -4.80
C ASN A 249 20.38 19.04 -5.95
N TRP A 250 21.30 19.94 -5.67
CA TRP A 250 22.03 20.81 -6.56
C TRP A 250 21.25 21.93 -7.28
N PRO A 251 21.57 23.21 -6.98
CA PRO A 251 22.86 23.66 -6.40
C PRO A 251 23.02 23.60 -4.88
N TYR A 252 22.09 22.99 -4.13
CA TYR A 252 21.98 23.31 -2.70
C TYR A 252 21.80 22.08 -1.78
N PRO A 253 22.79 21.78 -0.89
CA PRO A 253 22.89 20.56 -0.07
C PRO A 253 22.01 20.56 1.21
N GLN A 254 20.81 21.12 1.15
CA GLN A 254 20.07 21.53 2.36
C GLN A 254 18.55 21.53 2.19
N TYR A 255 18.08 20.82 1.17
CA TYR A 255 16.67 20.48 1.02
C TYR A 255 16.37 19.31 1.95
N VAL A 256 15.26 19.40 2.67
CA VAL A 256 14.77 18.42 3.63
C VAL A 256 13.31 18.26 3.24
N ASP A 257 12.94 17.14 2.62
CA ASP A 257 11.58 16.55 2.62
C ASP A 257 11.38 15.58 1.43
N SER A 258 11.16 14.30 1.76
CA SER A 258 11.01 13.19 0.81
C SER A 258 9.57 12.77 0.56
N ILE A 259 9.25 12.35 -0.68
CA ILE A 259 8.16 11.36 -0.90
C ILE A 259 8.55 10.12 -0.10
N GLY A 260 7.81 9.77 0.95
CA GLY A 260 8.20 8.68 1.85
C GLY A 260 7.80 7.30 1.35
N MET A 261 8.07 6.99 0.07
CA MET A 261 7.68 5.68 -0.51
C MET A 261 8.31 4.49 0.22
N VAL A 262 9.42 4.70 0.94
CA VAL A 262 9.97 3.74 1.89
C VAL A 262 9.47 4.10 3.30
N PRO A 263 8.63 3.26 3.92
CA PRO A 263 8.17 3.45 5.29
C PRO A 263 9.30 3.26 6.33
N TYR A 264 9.03 3.71 7.55
CA TYR A 264 9.83 3.40 8.73
C TYR A 264 8.97 3.30 9.99
N ILE A 265 9.54 2.77 11.08
CA ILE A 265 8.90 2.74 12.40
C ILE A 265 9.33 3.97 13.21
N ASP A 266 8.38 4.81 13.60
CA ASP A 266 8.66 5.99 14.43
C ASP A 266 8.98 5.63 15.90
N GLU A 267 9.35 6.63 16.70
CA GLU A 267 9.66 6.47 18.13
C GLU A 267 8.50 5.87 18.96
N LYS A 268 7.27 5.89 18.43
CA LYS A 268 6.06 5.35 19.06
C LYS A 268 5.72 3.94 18.56
N GLY A 269 6.52 3.38 17.66
CA GLY A 269 6.27 2.06 17.07
C GLY A 269 5.31 2.07 15.88
N LYS A 270 4.86 3.23 15.41
CA LYS A 270 3.92 3.36 14.30
C LYS A 270 4.65 3.30 12.96
N LEU A 271 4.06 2.59 12.00
CA LEU A 271 4.50 2.63 10.60
C LEU A 271 4.14 3.98 9.98
N VAL A 272 5.14 4.72 9.53
CA VAL A 272 4.99 6.05 8.94
C VAL A 272 5.78 6.17 7.64
N SER A 273 5.29 7.06 6.78
CA SER A 273 5.88 7.40 5.49
C SER A 273 6.21 8.92 5.44
N LYS A 274 6.43 9.52 6.62
CA LYS A 274 6.69 10.95 6.80
C LYS A 274 7.98 11.12 7.56
N SER A 275 8.96 11.86 7.01
CA SER A 275 10.16 12.24 7.76
C SER A 275 9.78 13.28 8.83
N THR A 276 9.96 12.96 10.11
CA THR A 276 9.61 13.86 11.24
C THR A 276 10.81 14.65 11.81
N GLY A 277 11.98 14.61 11.18
CA GLY A 277 13.19 15.19 11.73
C GLY A 277 14.44 14.95 10.89
N SER A 278 15.59 15.48 11.33
CA SER A 278 16.83 15.53 10.54
C SER A 278 17.14 14.17 9.90
N ALA A 279 17.33 14.08 8.57
CA ALA A 279 17.50 12.77 7.92
C ALA A 279 18.82 12.06 8.15
N LYS A 280 19.52 12.39 9.25
CA LYS A 280 20.45 11.40 9.76
C LYS A 280 19.67 10.15 10.23
N ASP A 281 18.48 10.34 10.79
CA ASP A 281 17.70 9.27 11.41
C ASP A 281 16.82 8.54 10.37
N ALA A 282 16.20 9.25 9.43
CA ALA A 282 15.32 8.65 8.41
C ALA A 282 16.00 7.63 7.46
N VAL A 283 17.33 7.71 7.29
CA VAL A 283 18.09 6.73 6.48
C VAL A 283 18.49 5.53 7.33
N SER A 284 18.98 5.74 8.56
CA SER A 284 19.28 4.62 9.45
C SER A 284 18.03 3.83 9.81
N ASP A 285 16.87 4.48 9.84
CA ASP A 285 15.61 3.91 10.31
C ASP A 285 14.73 3.33 9.19
N ALA A 286 15.23 3.24 7.94
CA ALA A 286 14.50 2.72 6.78
C ALA A 286 14.30 1.17 6.80
N TYR A 287 14.02 0.63 7.99
CA TYR A 287 13.61 -0.74 8.25
C TYR A 287 12.30 -0.72 9.03
N TYR A 288 11.42 -1.67 8.75
CA TYR A 288 10.09 -1.74 9.35
C TYR A 288 9.48 -3.12 9.18
N SER A 289 8.34 -3.35 9.84
CA SER A 289 7.57 -4.57 9.64
C SER A 289 6.08 -4.28 9.61
N PHE A 290 5.33 -5.20 9.02
CA PHE A 290 3.88 -5.17 8.98
C PHE A 290 3.33 -6.59 8.86
N ASP A 291 2.12 -6.75 9.38
CA ASP A 291 1.33 -7.96 9.18
C ASP A 291 0.29 -7.72 8.09
N TYR A 292 0.04 -8.75 7.29
CA TYR A 292 -1.05 -8.75 6.33
C TYR A 292 -1.67 -10.15 6.30
N GLY A 293 -2.73 -10.35 7.07
CA GLY A 293 -3.36 -11.67 7.25
C GLY A 293 -2.40 -12.71 7.84
N PRO A 294 -2.10 -13.82 7.12
CA PRO A 294 -1.22 -14.90 7.58
C PRO A 294 0.27 -14.61 7.35
N VAL A 295 0.63 -13.46 6.77
CA VAL A 295 2.02 -13.13 6.43
C VAL A 295 2.53 -12.00 7.32
N HIS A 296 3.68 -12.22 7.92
CA HIS A 296 4.49 -11.19 8.54
C HIS A 296 5.68 -10.86 7.64
N VAL A 297 5.87 -9.57 7.34
CA VAL A 297 6.98 -9.09 6.51
C VAL A 297 7.85 -8.16 7.34
N ALA A 298 9.14 -8.50 7.45
CA ALA A 298 10.17 -7.62 7.97
C ALA A 298 11.00 -7.07 6.81
N VAL A 299 11.01 -5.75 6.64
CA VAL A 299 11.79 -5.03 5.64
C VAL A 299 13.04 -4.48 6.32
N VAL A 300 14.21 -4.89 5.83
CA VAL A 300 15.51 -4.51 6.37
C VAL A 300 16.18 -3.47 5.48
N ASN A 301 16.98 -2.61 6.09
CA ASN A 301 17.82 -1.67 5.37
C ASN A 301 19.19 -2.30 5.11
N SER A 302 19.42 -2.72 3.86
CA SER A 302 20.72 -3.26 3.44
C SER A 302 21.88 -2.28 3.62
N TYR A 303 21.60 -0.99 3.81
CA TYR A 303 22.60 0.08 3.87
C TYR A 303 22.76 0.73 5.26
N SER A 304 22.16 0.15 6.29
CA SER A 304 22.29 0.62 7.67
C SER A 304 23.73 0.53 8.16
N GLU A 305 24.19 1.57 8.86
CA GLU A 305 25.54 1.71 9.44
C GLU A 305 26.70 1.70 8.43
N PHE A 306 26.47 1.99 7.14
CA PHE A 306 27.56 2.35 6.23
C PHE A 306 28.18 3.69 6.64
N ASN A 307 29.41 3.65 7.17
CA ASN A 307 30.16 4.82 7.61
C ASN A 307 31.09 5.42 6.54
N ASP A 308 31.12 4.84 5.32
CA ASP A 308 32.15 5.18 4.34
C ASP A 308 31.58 5.79 3.05
N TRP A 309 32.17 6.91 2.66
CA TRP A 309 31.74 7.86 1.63
C TRP A 309 31.97 7.34 0.19
N ASP A 310 32.54 6.14 0.05
CA ASP A 310 33.00 5.52 -1.20
C ASP A 310 32.11 4.33 -1.66
N HIS A 311 30.97 4.08 -0.99
CA HIS A 311 30.30 2.76 -1.05
C HIS A 311 28.82 2.74 -1.46
N LEU A 312 28.14 3.88 -1.71
CA LEU A 312 26.72 3.93 -2.13
C LEU A 312 26.44 3.51 -3.60
N GLY A 313 27.34 2.75 -4.20
CA GLY A 313 27.13 2.01 -5.45
C GLY A 313 27.76 0.62 -5.43
N ARG A 314 28.15 0.13 -4.24
CA ARG A 314 28.75 -1.19 -4.09
C ARG A 314 27.71 -2.24 -3.75
N CYS A 315 27.90 -3.38 -4.39
CA CYS A 315 27.25 -4.66 -4.14
C CYS A 315 27.65 -5.17 -2.72
N SER A 316 27.03 -4.63 -1.66
CA SER A 316 27.42 -4.87 -0.26
C SER A 316 26.24 -4.68 0.71
N ILE A 317 26.27 -5.37 1.85
CA ILE A 317 25.33 -5.18 2.97
C ILE A 317 26.08 -4.51 4.12
N GLY A 318 25.46 -3.50 4.72
CA GLY A 318 26.01 -2.71 5.81
C GLY A 318 26.07 -3.46 7.14
N ASP A 319 26.76 -2.86 8.11
CA ASP A 319 26.99 -3.49 9.42
C ASP A 319 25.72 -3.53 10.29
N GLY A 320 24.63 -2.83 9.92
CA GLY A 320 23.38 -2.78 10.71
C GLY A 320 22.77 -4.14 11.01
N LEU A 321 23.00 -5.13 10.14
CA LEU A 321 22.55 -6.52 10.29
C LEU A 321 23.56 -7.43 10.99
N LYS A 322 24.71 -6.91 11.43
CA LYS A 322 25.66 -7.67 12.25
C LYS A 322 25.18 -7.77 13.69
N LYS A 323 25.51 -8.90 14.31
CA LYS A 323 25.16 -9.18 15.71
C LYS A 323 25.64 -8.07 16.65
N GLY A 324 24.66 -7.43 17.30
CA GLY A 324 24.91 -6.39 18.30
C GLY A 324 24.47 -4.99 17.87
N HIS A 325 24.25 -4.77 16.56
CA HIS A 325 23.70 -3.52 16.03
C HIS A 325 22.21 -3.35 16.37
N THR A 326 21.73 -2.11 16.24
CA THR A 326 20.35 -1.71 16.58
C THR A 326 19.33 -2.43 15.70
N GLU A 327 19.52 -2.42 14.38
CA GLU A 327 18.63 -3.10 13.43
C GLU A 327 18.63 -4.62 13.63
N TYR A 328 19.79 -5.26 13.82
CA TYR A 328 19.86 -6.69 14.19
C TYR A 328 19.00 -7.02 15.42
N LYS A 329 19.09 -6.20 16.48
CA LYS A 329 18.33 -6.41 17.72
C LYS A 329 16.83 -6.22 17.50
N TRP A 330 16.46 -5.22 16.70
CA TRP A 330 15.09 -4.97 16.29
C TRP A 330 14.54 -6.17 15.51
N LEU A 331 15.21 -6.60 14.43
CA LEU A 331 14.76 -7.70 13.58
C LEU A 331 14.60 -8.99 14.37
N LYS A 332 15.55 -9.29 15.26
CA LYS A 332 15.44 -10.45 16.15
C LYS A 332 14.18 -10.39 17.02
N LYS A 333 13.88 -9.23 17.60
CA LYS A 333 12.72 -9.04 18.47
C LYS A 333 11.44 -9.19 17.65
N ASP A 334 11.35 -8.48 16.54
CA ASP A 334 10.20 -8.44 15.65
C ASP A 334 9.80 -9.84 15.13
N LEU A 335 10.78 -10.59 14.62
CA LEU A 335 10.55 -11.96 14.14
C LEU A 335 10.11 -12.93 15.24
N LEU A 336 10.57 -12.74 16.48
CA LEU A 336 10.21 -13.59 17.63
C LEU A 336 8.84 -13.23 18.22
N GLU A 337 8.38 -11.98 18.04
CA GLU A 337 7.07 -11.51 18.51
C GLU A 337 5.95 -11.91 17.55
N SER A 338 6.24 -12.08 16.26
CA SER A 338 5.26 -12.53 15.27
C SER A 338 4.90 -14.02 15.43
N ASP A 339 3.60 -14.31 15.52
CA ASP A 339 3.02 -15.65 15.51
C ASP A 339 2.49 -16.07 14.13
N LYS A 340 2.75 -15.25 13.10
CA LYS A 340 2.24 -15.50 11.75
C LYS A 340 2.84 -16.77 11.15
N PRO A 341 2.03 -17.58 10.45
CA PRO A 341 2.45 -18.86 9.88
C PRO A 341 3.48 -18.69 8.75
N TRP A 342 3.47 -17.56 8.05
CA TRP A 342 4.40 -17.26 6.97
C TRP A 342 5.18 -16.00 7.29
N LYS A 343 6.52 -16.10 7.23
CA LYS A 343 7.41 -14.98 7.55
C LYS A 343 8.35 -14.71 6.38
N VAL A 344 8.45 -13.44 6.01
CA VAL A 344 9.26 -12.95 4.89
C VAL A 344 10.22 -11.88 5.39
N ILE A 345 11.49 -12.00 5.02
CA ILE A 345 12.45 -10.89 5.07
C ILE A 345 12.56 -10.28 3.68
N LEU A 346 12.35 -8.98 3.56
CA LEU A 346 12.64 -8.21 2.34
C LEU A 346 13.92 -7.40 2.57
N THR A 347 14.90 -7.58 1.70
CA THR A 347 16.16 -6.81 1.66
C THR A 347 16.33 -6.25 0.26
N HIS A 348 17.18 -5.24 0.07
CA HIS A 348 17.56 -4.83 -1.28
C HIS A 348 18.68 -5.72 -1.81
N VAL A 349 19.81 -5.82 -1.09
CA VAL A 349 20.95 -6.67 -1.51
C VAL A 349 20.80 -8.10 -0.99
N SER A 350 21.00 -9.09 -1.87
CA SER A 350 20.90 -10.51 -1.50
C SER A 350 22.17 -11.03 -0.78
N PRO A 351 22.04 -11.75 0.36
CA PRO A 351 23.17 -12.44 0.98
C PRO A 351 23.79 -13.53 0.11
N LEU A 352 23.05 -14.03 -0.88
CA LEU A 352 23.46 -15.05 -1.84
C LEU A 352 23.52 -14.48 -3.27
N SER A 353 23.81 -13.19 -3.41
CA SER A 353 24.02 -12.53 -4.71
C SER A 353 25.06 -13.27 -5.57
N CYS A 354 24.87 -13.23 -6.88
CA CYS A 354 25.91 -13.64 -7.84
C CYS A 354 26.96 -12.55 -8.11
N ASP A 355 26.59 -11.28 -7.97
CA ASP A 355 27.45 -10.15 -8.32
C ASP A 355 28.12 -9.51 -7.10
N CYS A 356 27.51 -9.67 -5.94
CA CYS A 356 28.01 -9.09 -4.70
C CYS A 356 28.92 -10.04 -3.95
N SER A 357 30.09 -9.52 -3.56
CA SER A 357 30.93 -10.16 -2.56
C SER A 357 30.45 -9.76 -1.16
N ILE A 358 29.45 -10.46 -0.63
CA ILE A 358 28.95 -10.26 0.73
C ILE A 358 29.90 -10.89 1.74
N THR A 359 30.20 -10.19 2.83
CA THR A 359 31.06 -10.71 3.88
C THR A 359 30.39 -11.87 4.62
N ASP A 360 31.18 -12.87 5.01
CA ASP A 360 30.66 -14.08 5.65
C ASP A 360 29.92 -13.77 6.96
N ASP A 361 30.38 -12.80 7.74
CA ASP A 361 29.78 -12.44 9.04
C ASP A 361 28.33 -11.93 8.89
N VAL A 362 28.08 -10.97 7.99
CA VAL A 362 26.74 -10.42 7.75
C VAL A 362 25.79 -11.50 7.23
N ARG A 363 26.25 -12.32 6.26
CA ARG A 363 25.47 -13.43 5.73
C ARG A 363 25.08 -14.43 6.83
N HIS A 364 26.04 -14.85 7.65
CA HIS A 364 25.74 -15.79 8.74
C HIS A 364 24.77 -15.19 9.75
N ASP A 365 24.89 -13.91 10.08
CA ASP A 365 24.03 -13.25 11.08
C ASP A 365 22.57 -13.11 10.58
N ILE A 366 22.33 -12.69 9.33
CA ILE A 366 20.97 -12.61 8.78
C ILE A 366 20.33 -14.00 8.64
N GLU A 367 21.09 -15.00 8.19
CA GLU A 367 20.59 -16.38 8.10
C GLU A 367 20.28 -16.97 9.49
N PHE A 368 21.11 -16.66 10.49
CA PHE A 368 20.86 -17.05 11.87
C PHE A 368 19.58 -16.42 12.42
N LEU A 369 19.34 -15.13 12.14
CA LEU A 369 18.09 -14.47 12.51
C LEU A 369 16.89 -15.09 11.81
N ALA A 370 17.00 -15.36 10.51
CA ALA A 370 15.95 -15.99 9.72
C ALA A 370 15.56 -17.36 10.28
N GLN A 371 16.55 -18.22 10.58
CA GLN A 371 16.31 -19.52 11.22
C GLN A 371 15.69 -19.38 12.61
N THR A 372 16.22 -18.47 13.43
CA THR A 372 15.73 -18.24 14.79
C THR A 372 14.28 -17.74 14.80
N GLY A 373 13.92 -16.91 13.82
CA GLY A 373 12.58 -16.34 13.67
C GLY A 373 11.58 -17.27 12.97
N GLY A 374 12.04 -18.37 12.38
CA GLY A 374 11.19 -19.25 11.55
C GLY A 374 10.79 -18.61 10.22
N VAL A 375 11.71 -17.87 9.58
CA VAL A 375 11.50 -17.20 8.29
C VAL A 375 11.50 -18.21 7.15
N ASP A 376 10.56 -18.04 6.22
CA ASP A 376 10.38 -18.92 5.07
C ASP A 376 11.08 -18.41 3.83
N LEU A 377 10.94 -17.10 3.60
CA LEU A 377 11.39 -16.43 2.40
C LEU A 377 12.30 -15.27 2.75
N LEU A 378 13.40 -15.16 2.01
CA LEU A 378 14.21 -13.96 1.92
C LEU A 378 14.13 -13.47 0.47
N VAL A 379 13.52 -12.31 0.27
CA VAL A 379 13.31 -11.69 -1.04
C VAL A 379 14.26 -10.50 -1.18
N SER A 380 14.90 -10.39 -2.35
CA SER A 380 15.93 -9.38 -2.65
C SER A 380 15.77 -8.76 -4.03
N GLY A 381 16.42 -7.64 -4.27
CA GLY A 381 16.62 -6.98 -5.56
C GLY A 381 18.10 -6.80 -5.85
N HIS A 382 18.50 -5.59 -6.28
CA HIS A 382 19.86 -5.11 -6.60
C HIS A 382 20.48 -5.76 -7.84
N ASP A 383 20.45 -7.07 -7.82
CA ASP A 383 20.87 -7.99 -8.84
C ASP A 383 19.81 -8.05 -9.95
N HIS A 384 20.11 -7.45 -11.11
CA HIS A 384 19.13 -7.34 -12.21
C HIS A 384 18.93 -8.64 -13.00
N TYR A 385 18.51 -9.71 -12.31
CA TYR A 385 18.20 -11.03 -12.85
C TYR A 385 17.30 -11.79 -11.86
N TYR A 386 16.72 -12.88 -12.32
CA TYR A 386 16.01 -13.82 -11.46
C TYR A 386 16.97 -14.87 -10.88
N LYS A 387 16.84 -15.15 -9.58
CA LYS A 387 17.50 -16.32 -8.95
C LYS A 387 16.65 -16.87 -7.82
N ARG A 388 16.60 -18.20 -7.72
CA ARG A 388 16.02 -18.93 -6.59
C ARG A 388 17.02 -19.93 -6.04
N THR A 389 17.19 -19.96 -4.72
CA THR A 389 18.10 -20.89 -4.06
C THR A 389 17.56 -21.23 -2.68
N LYS A 390 17.66 -22.50 -2.27
CA LYS A 390 17.37 -22.92 -0.88
C LYS A 390 18.70 -23.09 -0.14
N TYR A 391 18.83 -22.44 1.02
CA TYR A 391 20.01 -22.55 1.87
C TYR A 391 19.60 -22.56 3.34
N ASN A 392 20.09 -23.53 4.12
CA ASN A 392 19.73 -23.73 5.54
C ASN A 392 18.23 -23.60 5.84
N ASP A 393 17.41 -24.30 5.05
CA ASP A 393 15.94 -24.28 5.13
C ASP A 393 15.23 -22.94 4.84
N LEU A 394 15.97 -21.90 4.49
CA LEU A 394 15.47 -20.63 3.99
C LEU A 394 15.44 -20.61 2.45
N TRP A 395 14.34 -20.15 1.87
CA TRP A 395 14.27 -19.90 0.43
C TRP A 395 14.66 -18.46 0.11
N HIS A 396 15.69 -18.29 -0.71
CA HIS A 396 16.14 -17.01 -1.22
C HIS A 396 15.60 -16.78 -2.64
N PHE A 397 15.06 -15.59 -2.86
CA PHE A 397 14.59 -15.10 -4.15
C PHE A 397 15.26 -13.77 -4.45
N VAL A 398 15.88 -13.66 -5.63
CA VAL A 398 16.33 -12.39 -6.21
C VAL A 398 15.34 -12.02 -7.30
N LEU A 399 14.71 -10.86 -7.15
CA LEU A 399 13.62 -10.35 -7.98
C LEU A 399 13.92 -8.99 -8.64
N GLY A 400 15.19 -8.70 -8.98
CA GLY A 400 15.62 -7.39 -9.49
C GLY A 400 15.37 -7.14 -10.98
N GLY A 401 14.44 -7.86 -11.60
CA GLY A 401 14.17 -7.77 -13.04
C GLY A 401 12.97 -6.90 -13.41
N ALA A 402 12.63 -5.88 -12.62
CA ALA A 402 11.37 -5.15 -12.82
C ALA A 402 11.41 -4.03 -13.87
N GLY A 403 12.59 -3.65 -14.37
CA GLY A 403 12.65 -2.67 -15.45
C GLY A 403 14.06 -2.17 -15.80
N ALA A 404 14.97 -2.11 -14.83
CA ALA A 404 16.34 -1.71 -15.09
C ALA A 404 17.06 -2.72 -16.00
N PRO A 405 18.08 -2.29 -16.77
CA PRO A 405 18.78 -3.17 -17.70
C PRO A 405 19.33 -4.42 -17.01
N LEU A 406 19.01 -5.60 -17.55
CA LEU A 406 19.43 -6.89 -16.98
C LEU A 406 20.95 -7.05 -16.99
N ASP A 407 21.49 -7.66 -15.92
CA ASP A 407 22.90 -8.06 -15.84
C ASP A 407 23.03 -9.53 -16.27
N CYS A 408 23.60 -9.72 -17.47
CA CYS A 408 23.75 -11.03 -18.10
C CYS A 408 25.20 -11.44 -18.27
N GLY A 409 25.54 -12.67 -17.87
CA GLY A 409 26.88 -13.21 -18.11
C GLY A 409 27.28 -14.44 -17.31
N ASP A 410 26.59 -14.79 -16.23
CA ASP A 410 26.91 -15.96 -15.38
C ASP A 410 25.81 -17.04 -15.42
N SER A 411 26.25 -18.29 -15.29
CA SER A 411 25.44 -19.50 -15.10
C SER A 411 24.57 -19.52 -13.84
N CYS A 412 24.90 -18.72 -12.81
CA CYS A 412 24.12 -18.66 -11.57
C CYS A 412 22.90 -17.71 -11.64
N LYS A 413 22.73 -17.01 -12.78
CA LYS A 413 21.70 -15.99 -13.01
C LYS A 413 20.72 -16.43 -14.08
N ILE A 414 19.47 -16.03 -13.93
CA ILE A 414 18.48 -16.16 -15.00
C ILE A 414 18.10 -14.76 -15.49
N CYS A 415 18.56 -14.43 -16.70
CA CYS A 415 18.35 -13.14 -17.32
C CYS A 415 16.95 -12.94 -17.89
N VAL A 416 15.99 -12.58 -17.06
CA VAL A 416 14.64 -12.27 -17.51
C VAL A 416 14.11 -11.03 -16.80
N TYR A 417 13.32 -10.22 -17.50
CA TYR A 417 12.44 -9.27 -16.84
C TYR A 417 11.29 -10.05 -16.22
N HIS A 418 10.95 -9.76 -14.97
CA HIS A 418 10.02 -10.59 -14.22
C HIS A 418 9.40 -9.91 -13.00
N TYR A 419 8.35 -10.55 -12.49
CA TYR A 419 7.82 -10.36 -11.15
C TYR A 419 7.37 -11.72 -10.60
N ALA A 420 7.14 -11.81 -9.29
CA ALA A 420 6.64 -13.01 -8.63
C ALA A 420 5.25 -12.78 -8.04
N ARG A 421 4.44 -13.84 -8.07
CA ARG A 421 3.19 -13.97 -7.33
C ARG A 421 3.37 -15.00 -6.22
N PHE A 422 2.99 -14.63 -5.01
CA PHE A 422 3.02 -15.45 -3.82
C PHE A 422 1.60 -15.70 -3.35
N HIS A 423 1.17 -16.95 -3.39
CA HIS A 423 -0.18 -17.39 -3.07
C HIS A 423 -0.14 -18.29 -1.83
N VAL A 424 -0.45 -17.70 -0.68
CA VAL A 424 -0.66 -18.44 0.57
C VAL A 424 -1.99 -19.20 0.44
N VAL A 425 -1.90 -20.52 0.45
CA VAL A 425 -3.05 -21.43 0.33
C VAL A 425 -3.57 -21.83 1.71
N ASN A 426 -2.73 -21.89 2.73
CA ASN A 426 -3.13 -22.06 4.14
C ASN A 426 -1.86 -21.94 5.01
N ASP A 427 -1.98 -22.21 6.32
CA ASP A 427 -0.83 -22.29 7.24
C ASP A 427 0.25 -23.30 6.81
N GLY A 428 -0.14 -24.31 6.04
CA GLY A 428 0.69 -25.41 5.59
C GLY A 428 1.17 -25.31 4.15
N GLU A 429 0.61 -24.44 3.30
CA GLU A 429 0.95 -24.39 1.89
C GLU A 429 1.09 -22.95 1.35
N LEU A 430 2.24 -22.67 0.72
CA LEU A 430 2.53 -21.45 -0.02
C LEU A 430 3.00 -21.80 -1.44
N LYS A 431 2.27 -21.33 -2.44
CA LYS A 431 2.62 -21.44 -3.85
C LYS A 431 3.26 -20.15 -4.34
N ILE A 432 4.34 -20.26 -5.10
CA ILE A 432 5.08 -19.14 -5.68
C ILE A 432 5.15 -19.38 -7.18
N GLU A 433 4.88 -18.34 -7.96
CA GLU A 433 4.90 -18.37 -9.42
C GLU A 433 5.64 -17.14 -9.91
N VAL A 434 6.65 -17.36 -10.75
CA VAL A 434 7.44 -16.30 -11.35
C VAL A 434 7.02 -16.17 -12.80
N PHE A 435 6.68 -14.95 -13.18
CA PHE A 435 6.29 -14.60 -14.54
C PHE A 435 7.38 -13.74 -15.14
N GLY A 436 7.83 -14.08 -16.34
CA GLY A 436 8.87 -13.32 -16.99
C GLY A 436 8.98 -13.56 -18.49
N HIS A 437 9.83 -12.76 -19.12
CA HIS A 437 10.15 -12.89 -20.53
C HIS A 437 11.59 -12.41 -20.83
N TYR A 438 12.20 -13.03 -21.85
CA TYR A 438 13.45 -12.58 -22.46
C TYR A 438 13.15 -11.52 -23.53
N ASP A 439 13.17 -10.23 -23.17
CA ASP A 439 13.00 -9.03 -24.04
C ASP A 439 11.77 -9.01 -25.01
N ASP A 440 11.41 -7.80 -25.48
CA ASP A 440 10.40 -7.40 -26.51
C ASP A 440 9.01 -8.09 -26.58
N ALA A 441 8.64 -8.95 -25.63
CA ALA A 441 7.33 -9.58 -25.64
C ALA A 441 6.23 -8.67 -25.10
N SER A 442 5.08 -8.74 -25.78
CA SER A 442 3.85 -8.07 -25.35
C SER A 442 3.19 -8.72 -24.11
N SER A 443 3.73 -9.82 -23.57
CA SER A 443 3.17 -10.54 -22.42
C SER A 443 4.25 -11.35 -21.70
N SER A 444 4.16 -11.43 -20.37
CA SER A 444 4.93 -12.41 -19.59
C SER A 444 4.43 -13.84 -19.86
N SER A 445 5.31 -14.81 -19.62
CA SER A 445 4.93 -16.22 -19.56
C SER A 445 5.28 -16.78 -18.19
N PHE A 446 4.62 -17.87 -17.82
CA PHE A 446 4.97 -18.63 -16.62
C PHE A 446 6.41 -19.15 -16.77
N TYR A 447 7.26 -18.79 -15.82
CA TYR A 447 8.70 -19.03 -15.90
C TYR A 447 9.18 -20.07 -14.88
N ASP A 448 8.82 -19.90 -13.61
CA ASP A 448 9.17 -20.85 -12.53
C ASP A 448 8.03 -20.97 -11.51
N THR A 449 8.01 -22.08 -10.77
CA THR A 449 7.12 -22.27 -9.64
C THR A 449 7.75 -23.06 -8.51
N LEU A 450 7.28 -22.77 -7.30
CA LEU A 450 7.61 -23.50 -6.09
C LEU A 450 6.36 -23.64 -5.22
N THR A 451 6.13 -24.83 -4.67
CA THR A 451 5.19 -25.02 -3.56
C THR A 451 5.98 -25.40 -2.31
N ILE A 452 5.80 -24.63 -1.24
CA ILE A 452 6.36 -24.90 0.08
C ILE A 452 5.27 -25.52 0.94
N ASN A 453 5.55 -26.68 1.54
CA ASN A 453 4.64 -27.38 2.43
C ASN A 453 5.21 -27.42 3.86
N LYS A 454 4.39 -27.07 4.85
CA LYS A 454 4.65 -27.19 6.29
C LYS A 454 3.64 -28.12 6.95
N ALA A 455 4.05 -28.77 8.04
CA ALA A 455 3.11 -29.47 8.89
C ALA A 455 2.28 -28.44 9.68
N ALA A 456 0.96 -28.53 9.62
CA ALA A 456 0.05 -27.76 10.47
C ALA A 456 -0.96 -28.67 11.19
N PRO A 457 -1.44 -28.29 12.39
CA PRO A 457 -2.30 -29.15 13.20
C PRO A 457 -3.62 -29.44 12.49
N ILE A 458 -4.20 -30.62 12.69
CA ILE A 458 -5.58 -30.91 12.29
C ILE A 458 -6.45 -30.70 13.53
N THR A 459 -7.49 -29.88 13.45
CA THR A 459 -8.45 -29.72 14.56
C THR A 459 -9.87 -30.13 14.14
N SER A 460 -10.71 -30.45 15.13
CA SER A 460 -12.00 -31.12 14.92
C SER A 460 -13.22 -30.19 15.09
N THR A 461 -13.03 -28.88 15.17
CA THR A 461 -14.11 -27.90 15.40
C THR A 461 -14.07 -26.81 14.36
N ALA A 462 -15.20 -26.56 13.69
CA ALA A 462 -15.34 -25.41 12.80
C ALA A 462 -15.63 -24.14 13.60
N GLY A 463 -15.07 -23.02 13.15
CA GLY A 463 -15.29 -21.68 13.69
C GLY A 463 -15.23 -20.66 12.56
N PHE A 464 -15.96 -19.57 12.69
CA PHE A 464 -15.82 -18.42 11.78
C PHE A 464 -16.08 -17.10 12.46
N GLU A 465 -15.51 -16.03 11.90
CA GLU A 465 -15.80 -14.64 12.21
C GLU A 465 -16.55 -13.96 11.07
N VAL A 466 -17.28 -12.89 11.40
CA VAL A 466 -17.97 -12.06 10.41
C VAL A 466 -17.64 -10.61 10.69
N SER A 467 -17.35 -9.85 9.64
CA SER A 467 -16.98 -8.43 9.73
C SER A 467 -17.99 -7.61 10.52
N LEU A 468 -19.29 -7.79 10.26
CA LEU A 468 -20.38 -7.20 11.03
C LEU A 468 -21.54 -8.19 11.13
N THR A 469 -21.97 -8.48 12.36
CA THR A 469 -23.21 -9.23 12.60
C THR A 469 -24.45 -8.34 12.48
N SER A 470 -24.29 -7.02 12.34
CA SER A 470 -25.38 -6.08 12.06
C SER A 470 -24.88 -4.89 11.23
N ALA A 471 -25.43 -4.68 10.03
CA ALA A 471 -25.04 -3.56 9.14
C ALA A 471 -26.14 -3.18 8.13
N ASP A 472 -25.97 -2.04 7.45
CA ASP A 472 -26.81 -1.69 6.28
C ASP A 472 -26.64 -2.75 5.17
N TYR A 473 -27.72 -3.05 4.43
CA TYR A 473 -27.72 -4.02 3.34
C TYR A 473 -26.74 -3.69 2.20
N ARG A 474 -26.44 -2.41 1.97
CA ARG A 474 -25.45 -1.94 0.98
C ARG A 474 -24.03 -2.32 1.33
N TYR A 475 -23.75 -2.68 2.58
CA TYR A 475 -22.42 -3.06 3.02
C TYR A 475 -22.24 -4.58 2.94
N PRO A 476 -21.26 -5.08 2.17
CA PRO A 476 -20.96 -6.49 2.13
C PRO A 476 -20.36 -6.96 3.46
N ARG A 477 -20.58 -8.23 3.80
CA ARG A 477 -20.07 -8.87 5.01
C ARG A 477 -18.98 -9.84 4.59
N ARG A 478 -17.81 -9.71 5.22
CA ARG A 478 -16.78 -10.71 5.08
C ARG A 478 -17.02 -11.79 6.10
N PHE A 479 -17.11 -13.02 5.63
CA PHE A 479 -17.07 -14.22 6.46
C PHE A 479 -15.64 -14.73 6.43
N SER A 480 -15.07 -15.06 7.59
CA SER A 480 -13.70 -15.54 7.71
C SER A 480 -13.67 -16.88 8.41
N CYS A 481 -13.06 -17.88 7.78
CA CYS A 481 -12.84 -19.16 8.44
C CYS A 481 -11.85 -18.98 9.60
N ALA A 482 -12.35 -19.20 10.83
CA ALA A 482 -11.55 -19.21 12.06
C ALA A 482 -11.42 -20.63 12.60
N SER A 483 -11.65 -21.64 11.74
CA SER A 483 -11.55 -23.05 12.09
C SER A 483 -10.07 -23.39 12.28
N PRO A 484 -9.64 -23.88 13.45
CA PRO A 484 -8.22 -24.13 13.64
C PRO A 484 -7.72 -25.29 12.74
N GLY A 485 -6.47 -25.21 12.28
CA GLY A 485 -5.81 -26.28 11.52
C GLY A 485 -5.96 -26.22 10.00
N ILE A 486 -5.41 -27.21 9.29
CA ILE A 486 -5.44 -27.25 7.81
C ILE A 486 -6.80 -27.72 7.32
N HIS A 487 -7.51 -26.85 6.58
CA HIS A 487 -8.70 -27.19 5.81
C HIS A 487 -8.53 -26.69 4.38
N SER A 488 -8.94 -27.48 3.39
CA SER A 488 -8.80 -27.13 1.97
C SER A 488 -10.15 -26.90 1.29
N HIS A 489 -11.25 -27.18 1.99
CA HIS A 489 -12.62 -27.08 1.48
C HIS A 489 -13.52 -26.39 2.52
N HIS A 490 -14.36 -25.48 2.03
CA HIS A 490 -15.28 -24.68 2.82
C HIS A 490 -16.67 -24.79 2.23
N LEU A 491 -17.69 -24.76 3.08
CA LEU A 491 -19.08 -24.71 2.66
C LEU A 491 -19.82 -23.73 3.57
N TRP A 492 -20.15 -22.58 2.99
CA TRP A 492 -20.92 -21.52 3.60
C TRP A 492 -22.38 -21.60 3.18
N ASP A 493 -23.28 -21.42 4.13
CA ASP A 493 -24.69 -21.09 3.89
C ASP A 493 -24.94 -19.75 4.57
N PHE A 494 -25.37 -18.73 3.85
CA PHE A 494 -25.59 -17.40 4.43
C PHE A 494 -26.98 -17.23 5.03
N GLY A 495 -27.85 -18.24 4.93
CA GLY A 495 -29.22 -18.22 5.44
C GLY A 495 -30.21 -17.49 4.53
N ASP A 496 -29.76 -16.92 3.41
CA ASP A 496 -30.57 -16.19 2.43
C ASP A 496 -30.75 -16.95 1.10
N THR A 497 -30.58 -18.28 1.15
CA THR A 497 -30.57 -19.22 -0.01
C THR A 497 -29.30 -19.19 -0.87
N THR A 498 -28.34 -18.32 -0.58
CA THR A 498 -27.04 -18.30 -1.25
C THR A 498 -25.97 -19.02 -0.42
N SER A 499 -24.89 -19.43 -1.11
CA SER A 499 -23.80 -20.22 -0.52
C SER A 499 -22.47 -19.88 -1.17
N SER A 500 -21.37 -20.28 -0.53
CA SER A 500 -20.03 -20.13 -1.09
C SER A 500 -19.13 -21.30 -0.70
N THR A 501 -18.14 -21.59 -1.55
CA THR A 501 -17.04 -22.54 -1.26
C THR A 501 -15.70 -21.85 -1.09
N GLU A 502 -15.67 -20.52 -1.15
CA GLU A 502 -14.46 -19.76 -0.82
C GLU A 502 -14.18 -19.84 0.68
N GLU A 503 -12.92 -19.82 1.11
CA GLU A 503 -12.61 -19.82 2.55
C GLU A 503 -13.13 -18.57 3.23
N ASN A 504 -12.91 -17.40 2.63
CA ASN A 504 -13.25 -16.10 3.23
C ASN A 504 -14.15 -15.30 2.28
N PRO A 505 -15.41 -15.72 2.07
CA PRO A 505 -16.27 -15.08 1.09
C PRO A 505 -16.71 -13.70 1.56
N LEU A 506 -16.84 -12.81 0.58
CA LEU A 506 -17.54 -11.55 0.74
C LEU A 506 -18.97 -11.74 0.27
N HIS A 507 -19.96 -11.49 1.14
CA HIS A 507 -21.36 -11.71 0.85
C HIS A 507 -22.21 -10.44 1.04
N SER A 508 -23.05 -10.14 0.06
CA SER A 508 -23.99 -9.01 0.12
C SER A 508 -25.42 -9.51 0.23
N TYR A 509 -26.07 -9.14 1.32
CA TYR A 509 -27.49 -9.43 1.52
C TYR A 509 -28.36 -8.50 0.68
N GLN A 510 -29.51 -9.01 0.27
CA GLN A 510 -30.50 -8.20 -0.43
C GLN A 510 -31.09 -7.14 0.51
N LYS A 511 -31.69 -6.11 -0.09
CA LYS A 511 -32.43 -5.09 0.65
C LYS A 511 -33.55 -5.75 1.47
N PRO A 512 -33.63 -5.49 2.79
CA PRO A 512 -34.71 -5.98 3.63
C PRO A 512 -36.09 -5.70 3.03
N THR A 513 -36.94 -6.72 3.03
CA THR A 513 -38.34 -6.67 2.59
C THR A 513 -39.33 -6.56 3.74
N ASP A 514 -38.89 -6.88 4.96
CA ASP A 514 -39.69 -6.67 6.17
C ASP A 514 -40.05 -5.18 6.31
N PRO A 515 -41.30 -4.83 6.68
CA PRO A 515 -41.73 -3.44 6.85
C PRO A 515 -40.93 -2.64 7.88
N SER A 516 -40.29 -3.30 8.86
CA SER A 516 -39.37 -2.66 9.80
C SER A 516 -38.04 -2.23 9.16
N GLY A 517 -37.75 -2.70 7.94
CA GLY A 517 -36.48 -2.51 7.28
C GLY A 517 -35.35 -3.33 7.89
N ILE A 518 -35.66 -4.38 8.68
CA ILE A 518 -34.69 -5.25 9.37
C ILE A 518 -34.98 -6.71 9.02
N GLU A 519 -33.94 -7.46 8.66
CA GLU A 519 -34.00 -8.92 8.45
C GLU A 519 -32.84 -9.62 9.16
N THR A 520 -33.09 -10.80 9.71
CA THR A 520 -32.07 -11.63 10.38
C THR A 520 -31.92 -12.97 9.67
N TYR A 521 -30.67 -13.35 9.40
CA TYR A 521 -30.27 -14.56 8.72
C TYR A 521 -29.38 -15.43 9.63
N THR A 522 -29.43 -16.75 9.48
CA THR A 522 -28.53 -17.68 10.18
C THR A 522 -27.47 -18.16 9.21
N ALA A 523 -26.26 -17.60 9.32
CA ALA A 523 -25.13 -18.03 8.51
C ALA A 523 -24.42 -19.22 9.17
N SER A 524 -23.90 -20.14 8.37
CA SER A 524 -23.19 -21.33 8.84
C SER A 524 -21.95 -21.67 8.02
N LEU A 525 -20.99 -22.33 8.67
CA LEU A 525 -19.78 -22.87 8.03
C LEU A 525 -19.60 -24.36 8.35
N ARG A 526 -19.20 -25.12 7.33
CA ARG A 526 -18.53 -26.42 7.47
C ARG A 526 -17.18 -26.39 6.76
N VAL A 527 -16.20 -27.13 7.29
CA VAL A 527 -14.86 -27.25 6.70
C VAL A 527 -14.45 -28.71 6.51
N SER A 528 -13.59 -28.99 5.54
CA SER A 528 -13.06 -30.32 5.26
C SER A 528 -11.64 -30.26 4.70
N THR A 529 -10.87 -31.32 4.95
CA THR A 529 -9.51 -31.50 4.41
C THR A 529 -9.48 -32.19 3.05
N ASP A 530 -10.52 -32.96 2.73
CA ASP A 530 -10.60 -33.82 1.54
C ASP A 530 -11.88 -33.63 0.72
N GLY A 531 -12.75 -32.71 1.15
CA GLY A 531 -14.04 -32.41 0.52
C GLY A 531 -15.14 -33.45 0.79
N THR A 532 -14.84 -34.51 1.53
CA THR A 532 -15.77 -35.63 1.81
C THR A 532 -16.12 -35.73 3.29
N ASN A 533 -15.14 -35.51 4.17
CA ASN A 533 -15.29 -35.57 5.61
C ASN A 533 -15.41 -34.17 6.19
N TRP A 534 -16.64 -33.72 6.43
CA TRP A 534 -16.94 -32.39 6.95
C TRP A 534 -16.94 -32.37 8.48
N LEU A 535 -16.30 -31.34 9.06
CA LEU A 535 -16.38 -31.06 10.49
C LEU A 535 -17.81 -30.61 10.89
N ALA A 536 -18.04 -30.55 12.21
CA ALA A 536 -19.29 -30.04 12.76
C ALA A 536 -19.58 -28.61 12.27
N GLN A 537 -20.86 -28.34 12.01
CA GLN A 537 -21.33 -27.02 11.59
C GLN A 537 -21.27 -26.03 12.76
N THR A 538 -20.90 -24.80 12.45
CA THR A 538 -20.99 -23.64 13.35
C THR A 538 -21.90 -22.59 12.73
N GLU A 539 -22.56 -21.77 13.54
CA GLU A 539 -23.60 -20.82 13.11
C GLU A 539 -23.45 -19.47 13.82
N LYS A 540 -23.80 -18.38 13.12
CA LYS A 540 -23.92 -17.02 13.67
C LYS A 540 -25.15 -16.31 13.08
N GLU A 541 -25.83 -15.51 13.89
CA GLU A 541 -26.92 -14.65 13.41
C GLU A 541 -26.39 -13.36 12.79
N ILE A 542 -26.93 -13.00 11.64
CA ILE A 542 -26.56 -11.82 10.85
C ILE A 542 -27.79 -10.96 10.64
N THR A 543 -27.74 -9.72 11.08
CA THR A 543 -28.80 -8.73 10.93
C THR A 543 -28.46 -7.74 9.83
N VAL A 544 -29.44 -7.50 8.97
CA VAL A 544 -29.34 -6.59 7.84
C VAL A 544 -30.43 -5.54 7.99
N TYR A 545 -30.07 -4.27 7.87
CA TYR A 545 -31.03 -3.18 7.96
C TYR A 545 -30.91 -2.21 6.78
N ILE A 546 -31.92 -1.35 6.62
CA ILE A 546 -31.85 -0.18 5.73
C ILE A 546 -31.47 1.02 6.62
N GLN A 547 -30.37 1.72 6.31
CA GLN A 547 -29.97 2.94 7.02
C GLN A 547 -31.12 3.95 7.00
N GLY A 548 -31.33 4.61 8.14
CA GLY A 548 -32.51 5.44 8.40
C GLY A 548 -33.76 4.68 8.86
N SER A 549 -33.72 3.34 8.96
CA SER A 549 -34.91 2.51 9.24
C SER A 549 -34.92 1.84 10.62
N LEU A 550 -34.08 2.27 11.57
CA LEU A 550 -34.05 1.65 12.89
C LEU A 550 -35.29 2.05 13.72
N GLU A 551 -36.28 1.16 13.71
CA GLU A 551 -37.36 1.12 14.68
C GLU A 551 -37.22 -0.13 15.57
N PRO A 552 -37.47 0.03 16.87
CA PRO A 552 -38.85 0.23 17.31
C PRO A 552 -39.15 1.69 17.71
N ILE A 553 -40.29 2.25 17.25
CA ILE A 553 -40.94 3.35 17.97
C ILE A 553 -41.12 2.94 19.43
N VAL A 554 -40.34 3.55 20.32
CA VAL A 554 -40.58 3.42 21.76
C VAL A 554 -41.62 4.47 22.13
N ASN A 555 -42.79 4.01 22.55
CA ASN A 555 -43.83 4.87 23.10
C ASN A 555 -43.54 5.12 24.57
N VAL A 556 -43.19 6.36 24.94
CA VAL A 556 -43.07 6.77 26.34
C VAL A 556 -44.13 7.84 26.63
N GLY A 557 -45.25 7.40 27.21
CA GLY A 557 -46.42 8.28 27.40
C GLY A 557 -47.08 8.65 26.07
N MET A 558 -47.23 9.95 25.79
CA MET A 558 -47.75 10.44 24.49
C MET A 558 -46.66 10.68 23.45
N ASN A 559 -45.38 10.49 23.80
CA ASN A 559 -44.26 10.77 22.92
C ASN A 559 -43.80 9.49 22.21
N LYS A 560 -43.41 9.64 20.94
CA LYS A 560 -42.79 8.60 20.11
C LYS A 560 -41.32 8.95 19.88
N TYR A 561 -40.44 7.99 20.07
CA TYR A 561 -39.00 8.13 19.82
C TYR A 561 -38.58 7.13 18.75
N ALA A 562 -37.75 7.57 17.80
CA ALA A 562 -37.12 6.75 16.77
C ALA A 562 -35.60 6.97 16.82
N LEU A 563 -34.83 5.91 16.56
CA LEU A 563 -33.36 5.96 16.62
C LEU A 563 -32.80 5.90 15.19
N PHE A 564 -32.01 6.90 14.81
CA PHE A 564 -31.38 6.95 13.49
C PHE A 564 -29.87 6.80 13.65
N LEU A 565 -29.29 5.76 13.03
CA LEU A 565 -27.84 5.65 12.87
C LEU A 565 -27.44 6.32 11.56
N ARG A 566 -26.38 7.14 11.61
CA ARG A 566 -25.82 7.82 10.44
C ARG A 566 -24.28 7.73 10.44
N PRO A 567 -23.63 7.75 9.26
CA PRO A 567 -22.18 7.91 9.11
C PRO A 567 -21.66 9.21 9.74
N LYS A 568 -20.47 9.15 10.33
CA LYS A 568 -19.84 10.33 10.93
C LYS A 568 -19.58 11.39 9.85
N GLY A 569 -20.02 12.64 10.08
CA GLY A 569 -19.63 13.80 9.25
C GLY A 569 -20.65 14.25 8.21
N GLU A 570 -21.71 13.48 7.94
CA GLU A 570 -22.76 13.94 7.02
C GLU A 570 -23.71 14.98 7.68
N PRO A 571 -24.18 16.02 6.96
CA PRO A 571 -25.18 16.98 7.43
C PRO A 571 -26.60 16.43 7.34
N ILE A 572 -27.48 16.72 8.32
CA ILE A 572 -28.86 16.17 8.35
C ILE A 572 -29.64 16.71 7.15
N ASP A 573 -30.19 15.82 6.32
CA ASP A 573 -31.19 16.19 5.32
C ASP A 573 -32.57 15.85 5.90
N GLU A 574 -33.19 16.84 6.54
CA GLU A 574 -34.48 16.65 7.21
C GLU A 574 -35.58 16.15 6.27
N ILE A 575 -35.46 16.38 4.96
CA ILE A 575 -36.48 16.00 3.98
C ILE A 575 -36.23 14.59 3.48
N ALA A 576 -34.98 14.22 3.23
CA ALA A 576 -34.62 12.89 2.75
C ALA A 576 -34.60 11.84 3.87
N ASP A 577 -34.00 12.16 5.01
CA ASP A 577 -33.77 11.21 6.12
C ASP A 577 -35.05 10.83 6.86
N PHE A 578 -36.07 11.68 6.80
CA PHE A 578 -37.35 11.47 7.50
C PHE A 578 -38.57 11.45 6.57
N GLN A 579 -38.33 11.18 5.28
CA GLN A 579 -39.37 11.15 4.27
C GLN A 579 -40.45 10.11 4.64
N GLY A 580 -41.68 10.58 4.91
CA GLY A 580 -42.81 9.73 5.33
C GLY A 580 -43.15 9.77 6.83
N ILE A 581 -42.36 10.46 7.66
CA ILE A 581 -42.67 10.71 9.06
C ILE A 581 -43.37 12.06 9.21
N TYR A 582 -44.64 12.05 9.65
CA TYR A 582 -45.40 13.28 9.91
C TYR A 582 -45.05 13.87 11.28
N TRP A 583 -44.44 15.07 11.32
CA TRP A 583 -44.27 15.86 12.55
C TRP A 583 -44.95 17.24 12.46
N TYR A 584 -45.13 17.88 13.62
CA TYR A 584 -45.61 19.25 13.69
C TYR A 584 -44.48 20.24 13.35
N PRO A 585 -44.68 21.19 12.42
CA PRO A 585 -43.66 22.19 12.09
C PRO A 585 -43.30 23.02 13.33
N GLY A 586 -42.02 22.99 13.74
CA GLY A 586 -41.48 23.91 14.76
C GLY A 586 -40.93 23.26 16.04
N ILE A 587 -41.01 21.94 16.24
CA ILE A 587 -40.33 21.27 17.37
C ILE A 587 -39.84 19.86 16.98
N PRO A 588 -38.61 19.72 16.48
CA PRO A 588 -37.85 18.52 16.71
C PRO A 588 -36.83 18.77 17.84
N GLN A 589 -36.90 17.97 18.90
CA GLN A 589 -35.79 17.84 19.84
C GLN A 589 -34.93 16.68 19.36
N TYR A 590 -33.91 16.98 18.56
CA TYR A 590 -32.87 16.01 18.24
C TYR A 590 -31.87 15.98 19.40
N GLU A 591 -31.49 14.79 19.83
CA GLU A 591 -30.40 14.60 20.76
C GLU A 591 -29.40 13.62 20.15
N HIS A 592 -28.14 14.03 20.11
CA HIS A 592 -27.05 13.12 19.76
C HIS A 592 -26.81 12.20 20.96
N LEU A 593 -27.10 10.92 20.79
CA LEU A 593 -26.78 9.89 21.77
C LEU A 593 -25.40 9.30 21.45
N MET A 594 -24.52 9.27 22.45
CA MET A 594 -23.23 8.61 22.40
C MET A 594 -23.33 7.17 22.94
N PRO A 595 -22.44 6.26 22.54
CA PRO A 595 -22.36 4.93 23.16
C PRO A 595 -22.23 5.03 24.68
N GLY A 596 -23.20 4.46 25.41
CA GLY A 596 -23.24 4.47 26.87
C GLY A 596 -24.25 5.44 27.51
N ASP A 597 -24.91 6.28 26.71
CA ASP A 597 -26.00 7.13 27.21
C ASP A 597 -27.18 6.28 27.70
N ARG A 598 -27.65 6.56 28.93
CA ARG A 598 -28.85 5.94 29.50
C ARG A 598 -29.95 6.99 29.63
N LYS A 599 -31.07 6.77 28.96
CA LYS A 599 -32.33 7.50 29.18
C LYS A 599 -33.42 6.59 29.69
#